data_AF-A0A9W6T6W1-F1
#
_entry.id   AF-A0A9W6T6W1-F1
#
_cell.length_a   1.000
_cell.length_b   1.000
_cell.length_c   1.000
_cell.angle_alpha   90.00
_cell.angle_beta   90.00
_cell.angle_gamma   90.00
#
_symmetry.space_group_name_H-M   'P 1'
#
loop_
_entity.id
_entity.type
_entity.pdbx_description
1 polymer ?
#
loop_
_entity_poly.entity_id
_entity_poly.type
_entity_poly.pdbx_seq_one_letter_code
_entity_poly.pdbx_strand_id
1 'polypeptide(L)'
;MREMISLWSAADEDLFSPHKYSLTSTGQGLNRVKACPTVFKKMHSILQECQSRCNGWVGSSAIHLGDHTVPNALFFLDKYTQVPRILIPVDQTLNQIDELSKDPFAKQYMESQFGSVKDLKLNILCDFFRHAFDGSGSDNFFDAGSCIDGRLTSAWNWANKISDKDYYKFFLMSGFVGFNGSEGF
;
A
#
# COMPACT_ATOMS: atom_id res chain seq x y z
N MET A 1 3.15 -10.95 4.21
CA MET A 1 4.62 -10.90 4.37
C MET A 1 5.33 -12.26 4.23
N ARG A 2 4.66 -13.42 4.36
CA ARG A 2 5.30 -14.75 4.27
C ARG A 2 6.11 -14.98 2.99
N GLU A 3 5.61 -14.50 1.84
CA GLU A 3 6.29 -14.61 0.54
C GLU A 3 7.35 -13.52 0.30
N MET A 4 7.48 -12.49 1.16
CA MET A 4 8.37 -11.36 0.88
C MET A 4 9.84 -11.77 0.83
N ILE A 5 10.26 -12.74 1.66
CA ILE A 5 11.64 -13.27 1.62
C ILE A 5 11.88 -13.98 0.28
N SER A 6 10.91 -14.76 -0.20
CA SER A 6 10.96 -15.45 -1.49
C SER A 6 10.97 -14.48 -2.67
N LEU A 7 10.21 -13.38 -2.58
CA LEU A 7 10.18 -12.29 -3.58
C LEU A 7 11.47 -11.47 -3.56
N TRP A 8 12.07 -11.23 -2.39
CA TRP A 8 13.38 -10.60 -2.26
C TRP A 8 14.48 -11.42 -2.94
N SER A 9 14.54 -12.72 -2.66
CA SER A 9 15.49 -13.61 -3.33
C SER A 9 15.30 -13.62 -4.86
N ALA A 10 14.05 -13.61 -5.33
CA ALA A 10 13.75 -13.54 -6.77
C ALA A 10 14.16 -12.20 -7.39
N ALA A 11 14.01 -11.10 -6.64
CA ALA A 11 14.44 -9.78 -7.08
C ALA A 11 15.97 -9.70 -7.21
N ASP A 12 16.71 -10.30 -6.27
CA ASP A 12 18.17 -10.43 -6.37
C ASP A 12 18.58 -11.22 -7.62
N GLU A 13 17.94 -12.36 -7.89
CA GLU A 13 18.20 -13.14 -9.11
C GLU A 13 18.00 -12.30 -10.39
N ASP A 14 16.92 -11.52 -10.47
CA ASP A 14 16.65 -10.65 -11.61
C ASP A 14 17.66 -9.49 -11.69
N LEU A 15 18.06 -8.89 -10.56
CA LEU A 15 19.08 -7.84 -10.49
C LEU A 15 20.45 -8.33 -10.96
N PHE A 16 20.87 -9.53 -10.57
CA PHE A 16 22.14 -10.13 -10.96
C PHE A 16 22.09 -10.95 -12.26
N SER A 17 20.91 -11.06 -12.89
CA SER A 17 20.76 -11.78 -14.16
C SER A 17 21.60 -11.16 -15.29
N PRO A 18 22.00 -11.93 -16.31
CA PRO A 18 22.78 -11.43 -17.45
C PRO A 18 22.01 -10.48 -18.38
N HIS A 19 20.72 -10.24 -18.13
CA HIS A 19 19.94 -9.26 -18.89
C HIS A 19 20.55 -7.86 -18.73
N LYS A 20 20.64 -7.13 -19.83
CA LYS A 20 21.19 -5.77 -19.84
C LYS A 20 20.13 -4.77 -19.41
N TYR A 21 20.57 -3.71 -18.73
CA TYR A 21 19.75 -2.52 -18.55
C TYR A 21 19.67 -1.73 -19.86
N SER A 22 18.50 -1.22 -20.17
CA SER A 22 18.27 -0.21 -21.19
C SER A 22 17.96 1.12 -20.51
N LEU A 23 18.59 2.21 -20.96
CA LEU A 23 18.23 3.55 -20.51
C LEU A 23 17.03 4.03 -21.33
N THR A 24 15.88 4.21 -20.68
CA THR A 24 14.61 4.45 -21.37
C THR A 24 13.83 5.56 -20.69
N SER A 25 13.23 6.44 -21.49
CA SER A 25 12.29 7.45 -20.99
C SER A 25 10.96 6.76 -20.71
N THR A 26 10.48 6.82 -19.47
CA THR A 26 9.29 6.09 -19.01
C THR A 26 8.06 6.96 -18.84
N GLY A 27 8.10 8.22 -19.28
CA GLY A 27 7.09 9.23 -18.97
C GLY A 27 7.28 9.87 -17.59
N GLN A 28 7.83 9.14 -16.62
CA GLN A 28 8.20 9.63 -15.29
C GLN A 28 9.68 10.06 -15.17
N GLY A 29 10.37 10.21 -16.30
CA GLY A 29 11.80 10.51 -16.37
C GLY A 29 12.62 9.39 -17.02
N LEU A 30 13.95 9.51 -16.93
CA LEU A 30 14.88 8.57 -17.54
C LEU A 30 15.26 7.46 -16.55
N ASN A 31 14.87 6.22 -16.84
CA ASN A 31 15.07 5.08 -15.96
C ASN A 31 15.91 3.97 -16.61
N ARG A 32 16.62 3.21 -15.77
CA ARG A 32 17.30 1.98 -16.18
C ARG A 32 16.29 0.83 -16.12
N VAL A 33 15.76 0.45 -17.28
CA VAL A 33 14.78 -0.62 -17.42
C VAL A 33 15.51 -1.95 -17.61
N LYS A 34 15.09 -2.99 -16.89
CA LYS A 34 15.62 -4.36 -17.01
C LYS A 34 14.50 -5.36 -16.75
N ALA A 35 14.43 -6.40 -17.57
CA ALA A 35 13.46 -7.48 -17.43
C ALA A 35 13.59 -8.18 -16.06
N CYS A 36 12.45 -8.50 -15.44
CA CYS A 36 12.36 -9.18 -14.15
C CYS A 36 11.58 -10.50 -14.25
N PRO A 37 12.01 -11.47 -15.08
CA PRO A 37 11.23 -12.68 -15.36
C PRO A 37 10.97 -13.54 -14.12
N THR A 38 11.89 -13.57 -13.14
CA THR A 38 11.72 -14.41 -11.94
C THR A 38 10.68 -13.81 -11.00
N VAL A 39 10.79 -12.53 -10.66
CA VAL A 39 9.80 -11.82 -9.82
C VAL A 39 8.44 -11.82 -10.52
N PHE A 40 8.41 -11.58 -11.83
CA PHE A 40 7.18 -11.53 -12.61
C PHE A 40 6.39 -12.84 -12.52
N LYS A 41 7.06 -13.98 -12.71
CA LYS A 41 6.43 -15.30 -12.57
C LYS A 41 5.89 -15.53 -11.16
N LYS A 42 6.65 -15.19 -10.12
CA LYS A 42 6.21 -15.35 -8.72
C LYS A 42 4.99 -14.49 -8.41
N MET A 43 4.99 -13.24 -8.85
CA MET A 43 3.85 -12.33 -8.66
C MET A 43 2.60 -12.82 -9.39
N HIS A 44 2.75 -13.38 -10.60
CA HIS A 44 1.64 -14.03 -11.30
C HIS A 44 1.07 -15.23 -10.52
N SER A 45 1.91 -16.08 -9.95
CA SER A 45 1.44 -17.21 -9.13
C SER A 45 0.68 -16.75 -7.89
N ILE A 46 1.19 -15.72 -7.18
CA ILE A 46 0.50 -15.13 -6.03
C ILE A 46 -0.86 -14.55 -6.45
N LEU A 47 -0.90 -13.81 -7.56
CA LEU A 47 -2.12 -13.22 -8.08
C LEU A 47 -3.16 -14.30 -8.43
N GLN A 48 -2.73 -15.37 -9.11
CA GLN A 48 -3.59 -16.49 -9.47
C GLN A 48 -4.15 -17.22 -8.25
N GLU A 49 -3.32 -17.45 -7.22
CA GLU A 49 -3.77 -18.05 -5.97
C GLU A 49 -4.84 -17.17 -5.30
N CYS A 50 -4.60 -15.85 -5.20
CA CYS A 50 -5.57 -14.89 -4.66
C CYS A 50 -6.88 -14.90 -5.47
N GLN A 51 -6.79 -14.87 -6.81
CA GLN A 51 -7.95 -14.92 -7.69
C GLN A 51 -8.78 -16.20 -7.50
N SER A 52 -8.12 -17.35 -7.37
CA SER A 52 -8.81 -18.64 -7.17
C SER A 52 -9.58 -18.76 -5.85
N ARG A 53 -9.25 -17.92 -4.87
CA ARG A 53 -9.88 -17.92 -3.54
C ARG A 53 -11.04 -16.94 -3.42
N CYS A 54 -11.28 -16.12 -4.44
CA CYS A 54 -12.32 -15.11 -4.44
C CYS A 54 -13.48 -15.52 -5.35
N ASN A 55 -14.73 -15.27 -4.93
CA ASN A 55 -15.94 -15.52 -5.75
C ASN A 55 -16.14 -14.48 -6.88
N GLY A 56 -15.08 -13.77 -7.26
CA GLY A 56 -15.06 -12.67 -8.23
C GLY A 56 -13.77 -11.87 -8.08
N TRP A 57 -13.26 -11.33 -9.18
CA TRP A 57 -12.04 -10.52 -9.18
C TRP A 57 -12.37 -9.07 -9.54
N VAL A 58 -12.13 -8.16 -8.59
CA VAL A 58 -12.21 -6.72 -8.80
C VAL A 58 -10.83 -6.14 -8.53
N GLY A 59 -10.03 -6.02 -9.59
CA GLY A 59 -8.65 -5.56 -9.51
C GLY A 59 -7.96 -5.64 -10.87
N SER A 60 -6.79 -5.02 -10.99
CA SER A 60 -5.96 -5.17 -12.20
C SER A 60 -5.46 -6.60 -12.34
N SER A 61 -5.50 -7.14 -13.55
CA SER A 61 -4.79 -8.38 -13.91
C SER A 61 -3.38 -8.12 -14.44
N ALA A 62 -3.05 -6.85 -14.74
CA ALA A 62 -1.74 -6.46 -15.22
C ALA A 62 -0.73 -6.45 -14.07
N ILE A 63 0.45 -7.02 -14.32
CA ILE A 63 1.60 -6.96 -13.43
C ILE A 63 2.69 -6.20 -14.18
N HIS A 64 3.06 -5.04 -13.68
CA HIS A 64 4.11 -4.21 -14.27
C HIS A 64 5.45 -4.52 -13.61
N LEU A 65 6.41 -5.01 -14.38
CA LEU A 65 7.76 -5.39 -13.93
C LEU A 65 8.74 -5.43 -15.11
N GLY A 66 9.81 -4.65 -15.00
CA GLY A 66 10.78 -4.49 -16.08
C GLY A 66 10.25 -3.69 -17.26
N ASP A 67 9.33 -2.75 -17.02
CA ASP A 67 8.68 -1.90 -18.03
C ASP A 67 8.76 -0.41 -17.65
N HIS A 68 7.93 0.43 -18.26
CA HIS A 68 7.96 1.87 -17.99
C HIS A 68 7.38 2.23 -16.60
N THR A 69 6.53 1.38 -16.02
CA THR A 69 5.83 1.65 -14.77
C THR A 69 6.59 1.11 -13.57
N VAL A 70 7.23 -0.07 -13.71
CA VAL A 70 8.16 -0.62 -12.71
C VAL A 70 9.45 -1.01 -13.43
N PRO A 71 10.43 -0.10 -13.54
CA PRO A 71 11.61 -0.26 -14.41
C PRO A 71 12.44 -1.51 -14.19
N ASN A 72 12.56 -1.98 -12.95
CA ASN A 72 13.40 -3.13 -12.62
C ASN A 72 13.02 -3.68 -11.24
N ALA A 73 13.67 -4.77 -10.85
CA ALA A 73 13.40 -5.47 -9.60
C ALA A 73 13.69 -4.63 -8.35
N LEU A 74 14.62 -3.66 -8.41
CA LEU A 74 14.88 -2.74 -7.30
C LEU A 74 13.68 -1.81 -7.05
N PHE A 75 13.08 -1.27 -8.11
CA PHE A 75 11.86 -0.47 -8.01
C PHE A 75 10.71 -1.29 -7.43
N PHE A 76 10.57 -2.55 -7.83
CA PHE A 76 9.60 -3.47 -7.23
C PHE A 76 9.83 -3.60 -5.71
N LEU A 77 11.06 -3.87 -5.28
CA LEU A 77 11.38 -4.00 -3.86
C LEU A 77 11.06 -2.72 -3.08
N ASP A 78 11.52 -1.57 -3.58
CA ASP A 78 11.26 -0.28 -2.94
C ASP A 78 9.76 -0.04 -2.75
N LYS A 79 8.96 -0.20 -3.81
CA LYS A 79 7.51 0.03 -3.76
C LYS A 79 6.82 -0.95 -2.79
N TYR A 80 7.08 -2.25 -2.90
CA TYR A 80 6.41 -3.23 -2.03
C TYR A 80 6.84 -3.16 -0.56
N THR A 81 8.06 -2.68 -0.27
CA THR A 81 8.50 -2.44 1.12
C THR A 81 7.90 -1.18 1.74
N GLN A 82 7.32 -0.27 0.95
CA GLN A 82 6.56 0.88 1.47
C GLN A 82 5.14 0.50 1.92
N VAL A 83 4.54 -0.57 1.37
CA VAL A 83 3.17 -0.99 1.72
C VAL A 83 2.96 -1.15 3.23
N PRO A 84 3.84 -1.84 3.99
CA PRO A 84 3.69 -1.95 5.43
C PRO A 84 3.79 -0.62 6.16
N ARG A 85 4.55 0.37 5.65
CA ARG A 85 4.70 1.68 6.30
C ARG A 85 3.38 2.46 6.39
N ILE A 86 2.47 2.22 5.44
CA ILE A 86 1.15 2.84 5.44
C ILE A 86 0.14 1.94 6.18
N LEU A 87 0.16 0.63 5.94
CA LEU A 87 -0.83 -0.29 6.51
C LEU A 87 -0.66 -0.52 8.01
N ILE A 88 0.57 -0.62 8.51
CA ILE A 88 0.83 -0.93 9.93
C ILE A 88 0.25 0.15 10.84
N PRO A 89 0.49 1.45 10.63
CA PRO A 89 -0.08 2.47 11.50
C PRO A 89 -1.62 2.52 11.47
N VAL A 90 -2.23 2.23 10.32
CA VAL A 90 -3.70 2.13 10.20
C VAL A 90 -4.21 0.93 11.02
N ASP A 91 -3.60 -0.24 10.85
CA ASP A 91 -3.98 -1.46 11.60
C ASP A 91 -3.79 -1.28 13.11
N GLN A 92 -2.66 -0.73 13.54
CA GLN A 92 -2.38 -0.42 14.94
C GLN A 92 -3.40 0.56 15.52
N THR A 93 -3.77 1.60 14.78
CA THR A 93 -4.82 2.55 15.21
C THR A 93 -6.15 1.83 15.43
N LEU A 94 -6.55 0.96 14.49
CA LEU A 94 -7.81 0.22 14.60
C LEU A 94 -7.83 -0.75 15.79
N ASN A 95 -6.71 -1.41 16.07
CA ASN A 95 -6.57 -2.30 17.24
C ASN A 95 -6.58 -1.50 18.55
N GLN A 96 -5.87 -0.37 18.59
CA GLN A 96 -5.78 0.46 19.79
C GLN A 96 -7.09 1.21 20.09
N ILE A 97 -7.92 1.48 19.09
CA ILE A 97 -9.29 2.01 19.30
C ILE A 97 -10.11 1.04 20.18
N ASP A 98 -9.97 -0.27 19.98
CA ASP A 98 -10.68 -1.26 20.80
C ASP A 98 -10.19 -1.20 22.26
N GLU A 99 -8.89 -1.05 22.48
CA GLU A 99 -8.31 -0.89 23.81
C GLU A 99 -8.72 0.42 24.48
N LEU A 100 -8.68 1.54 23.75
CA LEU A 100 -9.13 2.85 24.24
C LEU A 100 -10.61 2.85 24.61
N SER A 101 -11.44 2.09 23.89
CA SER A 101 -12.88 1.99 24.17
C SER A 101 -13.21 1.31 25.51
N LYS A 102 -12.23 0.71 26.20
CA LYS A 102 -12.40 0.19 27.56
C LYS A 102 -12.51 1.31 28.59
N ASP A 103 -11.93 2.48 28.32
CA ASP A 103 -12.13 3.68 29.15
C ASP A 103 -13.49 4.32 28.82
N PRO A 104 -14.39 4.49 29.83
CA PRO A 104 -15.72 5.07 29.61
C PRO A 104 -15.70 6.45 28.97
N PHE A 105 -14.71 7.30 29.29
CA PHE A 105 -14.64 8.65 28.75
C PHE A 105 -14.21 8.65 27.29
N ALA A 106 -13.16 7.90 26.94
CA ALA A 106 -12.75 7.71 25.55
C ALA A 106 -13.86 7.10 24.70
N LYS A 107 -14.56 6.09 25.21
CA LYS A 107 -15.71 5.48 24.53
C LYS A 107 -16.83 6.48 24.29
N GLN A 108 -17.24 7.23 25.31
CA GLN A 108 -18.26 8.27 25.16
C GLN A 108 -17.85 9.31 24.12
N TYR A 109 -16.58 9.70 24.08
CA TYR A 109 -16.06 10.64 23.10
C TYR A 109 -16.19 10.10 21.66
N MET A 110 -15.82 8.83 21.43
CA MET A 110 -15.99 8.17 20.13
C MET A 110 -17.47 8.09 19.72
N GLU A 111 -18.34 7.63 20.62
CA GLU A 111 -19.77 7.44 20.36
C GLU A 111 -20.47 8.78 20.10
N SER A 112 -20.08 9.86 20.80
CA SER A 112 -20.65 11.19 20.60
C SER A 112 -20.43 11.75 19.19
N GLN A 113 -19.38 11.32 18.49
CA GLN A 113 -19.01 11.84 17.18
C GLN A 113 -19.33 10.88 16.03
N PHE A 114 -19.16 9.58 16.23
CA PHE A 114 -19.29 8.58 15.18
C PHE A 114 -20.47 7.62 15.40
N GLY A 115 -21.22 7.78 16.48
CA GLY A 115 -22.37 6.92 16.84
C GLY A 115 -21.95 5.65 17.58
N SER A 116 -20.94 4.94 17.09
CA SER A 116 -20.37 3.78 17.77
C SER A 116 -18.85 3.62 17.54
N VAL A 117 -18.18 2.86 18.41
CA VAL A 117 -16.77 2.47 18.22
C VAL A 117 -16.58 1.71 16.89
N LYS A 118 -17.55 0.86 16.54
CA LYS A 118 -17.56 0.13 15.27
C LYS A 118 -17.66 1.10 14.09
N ASP A 119 -18.53 2.10 14.18
CA ASP A 119 -18.73 3.08 13.11
C ASP A 119 -17.51 3.97 12.93
N LEU A 120 -16.79 4.33 14.00
CA LEU A 120 -15.48 4.99 13.90
C LEU A 120 -14.49 4.15 13.06
N LYS A 121 -14.32 2.87 13.39
CA LYS A 121 -13.43 1.96 12.63
C LYS A 121 -13.87 1.82 11.17
N LEU A 122 -15.18 1.70 10.94
CA LEU A 122 -15.72 1.63 9.58
C LEU A 122 -15.53 2.94 8.81
N ASN A 123 -15.64 4.11 9.45
CA ASN A 123 -15.36 5.40 8.80
C ASN A 123 -13.90 5.49 8.36
N ILE A 124 -12.95 5.10 9.23
CA ILE A 124 -11.52 5.05 8.88
C ILE A 124 -11.29 4.10 7.70
N LEU A 125 -11.80 2.87 7.78
CA LEU A 125 -11.62 1.86 6.74
C LEU A 125 -12.27 2.26 5.42
N CYS A 126 -13.50 2.79 5.45
CA CYS A 126 -14.20 3.25 4.26
C CYS A 126 -13.46 4.39 3.57
N ASP A 127 -12.97 5.37 4.32
CA ASP A 127 -12.19 6.48 3.77
C ASP A 127 -10.84 5.99 3.20
N PHE A 128 -10.14 5.13 3.94
CA PHE A 128 -8.89 4.53 3.49
C PHE A 128 -9.07 3.72 2.19
N PHE A 129 -9.99 2.76 2.14
CA PHE A 129 -10.19 1.95 0.95
C PHE A 129 -10.78 2.72 -0.24
N ARG A 130 -11.51 3.82 0.01
CA ARG A 130 -12.04 4.67 -1.05
C ARG A 130 -10.97 5.55 -1.70
N HIS A 131 -9.96 6.00 -0.94
CA HIS A 131 -9.04 7.05 -1.38
C HIS A 131 -7.57 6.61 -1.44
N ALA A 132 -7.12 5.69 -0.58
CA ALA A 132 -5.72 5.28 -0.56
C ALA A 132 -5.34 4.40 -1.75
N PHE A 133 -6.29 3.73 -2.41
CA PHE A 133 -6.03 2.84 -3.55
C PHE A 133 -6.80 3.21 -4.81
N ASP A 134 -7.26 4.47 -4.91
CA ASP A 134 -8.10 4.95 -6.01
C ASP A 134 -7.33 5.20 -7.32
N GLY A 135 -6.00 5.21 -7.28
CA GLY A 135 -5.16 5.42 -8.46
C GLY A 135 -5.13 6.86 -8.97
N SER A 136 -5.67 7.83 -8.21
CA SER A 136 -5.69 9.26 -8.55
C SER A 136 -4.31 9.92 -8.71
N GLY A 137 -3.24 9.18 -8.39
CA GLY A 137 -1.84 9.62 -8.53
C GLY A 137 -1.16 9.20 -9.84
N SER A 138 -1.88 8.65 -10.81
CA SER A 138 -1.33 8.21 -12.10
C SER A 138 -1.66 9.16 -13.25
N ASP A 139 -0.79 9.21 -14.25
CA ASP A 139 -0.87 10.13 -15.40
C ASP A 139 -1.95 9.74 -16.43
N ASN A 140 -2.44 8.49 -16.42
CA ASN A 140 -3.50 8.03 -17.32
C ASN A 140 -4.36 6.91 -16.69
N PHE A 141 -5.57 6.70 -17.22
CA PHE A 141 -6.54 5.71 -16.69
C PHE A 141 -6.07 4.24 -16.80
N PHE A 142 -5.19 3.93 -17.77
CA PHE A 142 -4.68 2.56 -17.97
C PHE A 142 -3.60 2.19 -16.95
N ASP A 143 -2.82 3.17 -16.49
CA ASP A 143 -1.78 3.04 -15.47
C ASP A 143 -2.33 3.37 -14.06
N ALA A 144 -3.44 4.14 -14.00
CA ALA A 144 -4.16 4.49 -12.79
C ALA A 144 -4.77 3.26 -12.13
N GLY A 145 -4.09 2.76 -11.10
CA GLY A 145 -4.55 1.61 -10.33
C GLY A 145 -4.23 0.25 -10.96
N SER A 146 -3.56 0.20 -12.12
CA SER A 146 -3.09 -1.06 -12.71
C SER A 146 -1.81 -1.58 -12.07
N CYS A 147 -0.97 -0.65 -11.58
CA CYS A 147 0.32 -0.93 -10.99
C CYS A 147 0.37 -0.57 -9.49
N ILE A 148 1.32 -1.18 -8.78
CA ILE A 148 1.59 -0.86 -7.36
C ILE A 148 2.05 0.59 -7.19
N ASP A 149 2.74 1.14 -8.18
CA ASP A 149 3.29 2.49 -8.16
C ASP A 149 2.18 3.55 -8.02
N GLY A 150 1.21 3.56 -8.95
CA GLY A 150 0.08 4.49 -8.91
C GLY A 150 -0.80 4.33 -7.68
N ARG A 151 -0.98 3.09 -7.18
CA ARG A 151 -1.73 2.83 -5.93
C ARG A 151 -1.00 3.32 -4.68
N LEU A 152 0.33 3.21 -4.65
CA LEU A 152 1.11 3.76 -3.54
C LEU A 152 1.12 5.29 -3.57
N THR A 153 1.10 5.92 -4.75
CA THR A 153 0.97 7.37 -4.86
C THR A 153 -0.35 7.86 -4.25
N SER A 154 -1.49 7.21 -4.56
CA SER A 154 -2.76 7.54 -3.90
C SER A 154 -2.71 7.28 -2.39
N ALA A 155 -2.05 6.21 -1.94
CA ALA A 155 -1.95 5.87 -0.53
C ALA A 155 -1.13 6.91 0.25
N TRP A 156 -0.02 7.37 -0.33
CA TRP A 156 0.78 8.46 0.22
C TRP A 156 0.02 9.79 0.21
N ASN A 157 -0.75 10.08 -0.83
CA ASN A 157 -1.61 11.26 -0.86
C ASN A 157 -2.68 11.24 0.24
N TRP A 158 -3.27 10.08 0.50
CA TRP A 158 -4.18 9.89 1.64
C TRP A 158 -3.46 10.10 2.97
N ALA A 159 -2.29 9.48 3.14
CA ALA A 159 -1.46 9.59 4.34
C ALA A 159 -1.06 11.05 4.64
N ASN A 160 -0.73 11.83 3.61
CA ASN A 160 -0.39 13.25 3.75
C ASN A 160 -1.60 14.13 4.15
N LYS A 161 -2.82 13.67 3.91
CA LYS A 161 -4.07 14.37 4.26
C LYS A 161 -4.71 13.81 5.52
N ILE A 162 -4.04 12.93 6.25
CA ILE A 162 -4.62 12.28 7.43
C ILE A 162 -5.00 13.30 8.50
N SER A 163 -4.22 14.39 8.63
CA SER A 163 -4.46 15.47 9.59
C SER A 163 -5.78 16.20 9.38
N ASP A 164 -6.28 16.18 8.16
CA ASP A 164 -7.51 16.88 7.76
C ASP A 164 -8.76 16.04 8.05
N LYS A 165 -8.58 14.78 8.45
CA LYS A 165 -9.68 13.84 8.71
C LYS A 165 -10.22 14.05 10.11
N ASP A 166 -11.55 14.06 10.24
CA ASP A 166 -12.22 14.21 11.54
C ASP A 166 -11.81 13.13 12.55
N TYR A 167 -11.43 11.95 12.07
CA TYR A 167 -10.96 10.85 12.91
C TYR A 167 -9.46 10.90 13.26
N TYR A 168 -8.70 11.90 12.81
CA TYR A 168 -7.25 12.00 13.04
C TYR A 168 -6.87 12.00 14.52
N LYS A 169 -7.67 12.63 15.37
CA LYS A 169 -7.45 12.61 16.82
C LYS A 169 -7.46 11.20 17.42
N PHE A 170 -8.15 10.24 16.82
CA PHE A 170 -8.09 8.84 17.27
C PHE A 170 -6.81 8.14 16.83
N PHE A 171 -6.22 8.55 15.70
CA PHE A 171 -4.83 8.17 15.38
C PHE A 171 -3.90 8.68 16.49
N LEU A 172 -3.96 9.97 16.85
CA LEU A 172 -3.10 10.52 17.90
C LEU A 172 -3.28 9.81 19.26
N MET A 173 -4.53 9.59 19.69
CA MET A 173 -4.81 8.86 20.93
C MET A 173 -4.34 7.40 20.89
N SER A 174 -4.24 6.80 19.70
CA SER A 174 -3.71 5.45 19.53
C SER A 174 -2.19 5.35 19.57
N GLY A 175 -1.48 6.46 19.82
CA GLY A 175 -0.01 6.49 19.81
C GLY A 175 0.58 6.64 18.41
N PHE A 176 -0.22 7.07 17.43
CA PHE A 176 0.27 7.34 16.07
C PHE A 176 1.28 8.50 16.06
N VAL A 177 2.49 8.21 15.59
CA VAL A 177 3.60 9.18 15.46
C VAL A 177 3.84 9.66 14.03
N GLY A 178 3.20 9.02 13.05
CA GLY A 178 3.41 9.27 11.62
C GLY A 178 3.64 7.99 10.81
N PHE A 179 3.56 8.11 9.48
CA PHE A 179 3.79 6.99 8.55
C PHE A 179 5.27 6.77 8.20
N ASN A 180 6.14 7.73 8.53
CA ASN A 180 7.57 7.69 8.21
C ASN A 180 8.44 7.07 9.31
N GLY A 181 7.83 6.40 10.30
CA GLY A 181 8.49 5.53 11.29
C GLY A 181 9.89 5.98 11.67
N SER A 182 10.04 7.20 12.18
CA SER A 182 11.33 7.65 12.71
C SER A 182 11.50 7.20 14.15
N GLU A 183 10.44 7.21 14.95
CA GLU A 183 10.47 6.78 16.36
C GLU A 183 9.07 6.34 16.79
N GLY A 184 8.88 5.05 17.10
CA GLY A 184 7.58 4.50 17.50
C GLY A 184 7.64 3.00 17.79
N PHE A 185 8.35 2.68 18.88
CA PHE A 185 8.63 1.36 19.49
C PHE A 185 9.25 0.27 18.62
#